data_AF-A0A355QJ15-F1
#
_entry.id   AF-A0A355QJ15-F1
#
_cell.length_a   1.000
_cell.length_b   1.000
_cell.length_c   1.000
_cell.angle_alpha   90.00
_cell.angle_beta   90.00
_cell.angle_gamma   90.00
#
_symmetry.space_group_name_H-M   'P 1'
#
loop_
_entity.id
_entity.type
_entity.pdbx_description
1 polymer ?
#
loop_
_entity_poly.entity_id
_entity_poly.type
_entity_poly.pdbx_seq_one_letter_code
_entity_poly.pdbx_strand_id
1 'polypeptide(L)'
;CGFGDVGKGCAESLRGQGARVIVTEVDPICALQAVMQGYEVNTLERVLGEADIFVTATGCRDIITAEHMGRMKHQAIVGNIGHFDNEID
;
A
#
# COMPACT_ATOMS: atom_id res chain seq x y z
N CYS A 1 0.32 -0.63 -1.31
CA CYS A 1 -0.10 -1.95 -1.82
C CYS A 1 0.71 -2.28 -3.06
N GLY A 2 1.51 -3.34 -3.01
CA GLY A 2 2.51 -3.67 -4.03
C GLY A 2 3.91 -3.14 -3.70
N PHE A 3 4.92 -3.95 -3.98
CA PHE A 3 6.35 -3.71 -3.72
C PHE A 3 7.22 -4.14 -4.92
N GLY A 4 6.68 -4.02 -6.13
CA GLY A 4 7.45 -3.96 -7.38
C GLY A 4 8.26 -2.67 -7.49
N ASP A 5 8.75 -2.33 -8.69
CA ASP A 5 9.64 -1.16 -8.87
C ASP A 5 8.97 0.16 -8.48
N VAL A 6 7.70 0.35 -8.84
CA VAL A 6 6.92 1.53 -8.44
C VAL A 6 6.71 1.55 -6.91
N GLY A 7 6.30 0.41 -6.33
CA GLY A 7 6.06 0.28 -4.89
C GLY A 7 7.31 0.54 -4.03
N LYS A 8 8.48 0.10 -4.49
CA LYS A 8 9.77 0.38 -3.85
C LYS A 8 10.06 1.88 -3.80
N GLY A 9 9.88 2.58 -4.93
CA GLY A 9 10.05 4.03 -4.99
C GLY A 9 9.09 4.78 -4.07
N CYS A 10 7.82 4.35 -4.02
CA CYS A 10 6.83 4.91 -3.08
C CYS A 10 7.24 4.72 -1.63
N ALA A 11 7.64 3.50 -1.25
CA ALA A 11 8.03 3.18 0.12
C ALA A 11 9.27 3.96 0.56
N GLU A 12 10.29 4.05 -0.30
CA GLU A 12 11.50 4.81 -0.04
C GLU A 12 11.22 6.31 0.11
N SER A 13 10.41 6.88 -0.79
CA SER A 13 10.04 8.30 -0.73
C SER A 13 9.30 8.65 0.57
N LEU A 14 8.28 7.87 0.93
CA LEU A 14 7.50 8.09 2.15
C LEU A 14 8.35 7.90 3.41
N ARG A 15 9.20 6.87 3.46
CA ARG A 15 10.12 6.66 4.57
C ARG A 15 11.14 7.80 4.68
N GLY A 16 11.63 8.31 3.56
CA GLY A 16 12.53 9.46 3.51
C GLY A 16 11.91 10.74 4.11
N GLN A 17 10.58 10.86 4.06
CA GLN A 17 9.81 11.93 4.71
C GLN A 17 9.42 11.61 6.16
N GLY A 18 9.91 10.52 6.74
CA GLY A 18 9.66 10.13 8.14
C GLY A 18 8.36 9.37 8.37
N ALA A 19 7.68 8.90 7.32
CA ALA A 19 6.46 8.10 7.48
C ALA A 19 6.76 6.69 8.01
N ARG A 20 5.83 6.13 8.79
CA ARG A 20 5.79 4.70 9.09
C ARG A 20 5.15 3.97 7.90
N VAL A 21 5.98 3.27 7.12
CA VAL A 21 5.52 2.59 5.90
C VAL A 21 5.20 1.12 6.19
N ILE A 22 4.00 0.70 5.80
CA ILE A 22 3.55 -0.70 5.80
C ILE A 22 3.30 -1.12 4.36
N VAL A 23 3.78 -2.29 3.99
CA VAL A 23 3.68 -2.86 2.65
C VAL A 23 2.67 -4.00 2.67
N THR A 24 1.86 -4.11 1.61
CA THR A 24 1.06 -5.29 1.33
C THR A 24 1.60 -5.93 0.06
N GLU A 25 1.82 -7.24 0.07
CA GLU A 25 2.35 -7.97 -1.08
C GLU A 25 1.78 -9.39 -1.14
N VAL A 26 1.56 -9.85 -2.37
CA VAL A 26 1.16 -11.22 -2.69
C VAL A 26 2.36 -12.05 -3.13
N ASP A 27 3.39 -11.43 -3.71
CA ASP A 27 4.62 -12.12 -4.10
C ASP A 27 5.55 -12.27 -2.88
N PRO A 28 5.90 -13.50 -2.47
CA PRO A 28 6.74 -13.74 -1.30
C PRO A 28 8.17 -13.19 -1.44
N ILE A 29 8.69 -13.06 -2.66
CA ILE A 29 10.03 -12.50 -2.92
C ILE A 29 10.01 -10.99 -2.66
N CYS A 30 9.02 -10.28 -3.21
CA CYS A 30 8.86 -8.85 -3.00
C CYS A 30 8.54 -8.54 -1.52
N ALA A 31 7.70 -9.35 -0.89
CA ALA A 31 7.43 -9.25 0.55
C ALA A 31 8.71 -9.40 1.39
N LEU A 32 9.54 -10.43 1.11
CA LEU A 32 10.79 -10.62 1.82
C LEU A 32 11.75 -9.43 1.61
N GLN A 33 11.82 -8.88 0.40
CA GLN A 33 12.62 -7.68 0.12
C GLN A 33 12.15 -6.48 0.96
N ALA A 34 10.84 -6.28 1.13
CA ALA A 34 10.29 -5.22 1.96
C ALA A 34 10.71 -5.38 3.42
N VAL A 35 10.60 -6.60 3.96
CA VAL A 35 11.02 -6.92 5.35
C VAL A 35 12.53 -6.71 5.54
N MET A 36 13.35 -7.11 4.57
CA MET A 36 14.80 -6.90 4.63
C MET A 36 15.19 -5.42 4.63
N GLN A 37 14.37 -4.56 4.02
CA GLN A 37 14.53 -3.11 4.09
C GLN A 37 13.98 -2.51 5.39
N GLY A 38 13.34 -3.30 6.26
CA GLY A 38 12.79 -2.88 7.55
C GLY A 38 11.37 -2.32 7.46
N TYR A 39 10.63 -2.64 6.40
CA TYR A 39 9.20 -2.35 6.33
C TYR A 39 8.40 -3.49 6.97
N GLU A 40 7.30 -3.13 7.63
CA GLU A 40 6.30 -4.12 8.03
C GLU A 40 5.56 -4.62 6.78
N VAL A 41 5.38 -5.94 6.66
CA VAL A 41 4.50 -6.53 5.65
C VAL A 41 3.25 -7.05 6.33
N ASN A 42 2.09 -6.55 5.91
CA ASN A 42 0.80 -6.91 6.49
C ASN A 42 -0.29 -7.02 5.41
N THR A 43 -1.48 -7.46 5.77
CA THR A 43 -2.63 -7.45 4.85
C THR A 43 -3.37 -6.11 4.92
N LEU A 44 -4.02 -5.71 3.84
CA LEU A 44 -4.73 -4.43 3.77
C LEU A 44 -5.80 -4.35 4.87
N GLU A 45 -6.56 -5.42 5.08
CA GLU A 45 -7.69 -5.49 6.01
C GLU A 45 -7.30 -5.28 7.47
N ARG A 46 -6.03 -5.54 7.80
CA ARG A 46 -5.48 -5.32 9.15
C ARG A 46 -5.09 -3.89 9.41
N VAL A 47 -4.78 -3.11 8.37
CA VAL A 47 -4.26 -1.74 8.51
C VAL A 47 -5.25 -0.64 8.14
N LEU A 48 -6.44 -1.00 7.64
CA LEU A 48 -7.49 -0.04 7.23
C LEU A 48 -7.79 1.02 8.31
N GLY A 49 -7.87 0.61 9.59
CA GLY A 49 -8.20 1.51 10.69
C GLY A 49 -7.03 2.33 11.24
N GLU A 50 -5.80 2.04 10.81
CA GLU A 50 -4.58 2.64 11.37
C GLU A 50 -3.84 3.54 10.39
N ALA A 51 -3.88 3.23 9.10
CA ALA A 51 -3.13 3.98 8.10
C ALA A 51 -3.81 5.31 7.73
N ASP A 52 -2.99 6.36 7.62
CA ASP A 52 -3.45 7.70 7.21
C ASP A 52 -3.39 7.90 5.69
N ILE A 53 -2.52 7.17 4.99
CA ILE A 53 -2.30 7.28 3.54
C ILE A 53 -2.24 5.87 2.93
N PHE A 54 -3.05 5.64 1.91
CA PHE A 54 -3.09 4.42 1.12
C PHE A 54 -2.64 4.70 -0.31
N VAL A 55 -1.65 3.94 -0.79
CA VAL A 55 -1.14 4.04 -2.16
C VAL A 55 -1.22 2.67 -2.83
N THR A 56 -1.95 2.55 -3.94
CA THR A 56 -1.98 1.34 -4.78
C THR A 56 -0.93 1.43 -5.89
N ALA A 57 -0.11 0.39 -6.02
CA ALA A 57 1.02 0.31 -6.95
C ALA A 57 1.21 -1.14 -7.44
N THR A 58 0.11 -1.85 -7.70
CA THR A 58 0.12 -3.30 -7.96
C THR A 58 0.02 -3.64 -9.45
N GLY A 59 -0.57 -2.77 -10.26
CA GLY A 59 -1.00 -3.10 -11.63
C GLY A 59 -2.17 -4.10 -11.69
N CYS A 60 -2.81 -4.39 -10.55
CA CYS A 60 -3.94 -5.29 -10.41
C CYS A 60 -5.23 -4.53 -10.10
N ARG A 61 -6.37 -5.13 -10.38
CA ARG A 61 -7.69 -4.55 -10.10
C ARG A 61 -8.18 -4.86 -8.69
N ASP A 62 -9.14 -4.08 -8.21
CA ASP A 62 -9.92 -4.33 -6.99
C ASP A 62 -9.06 -4.43 -5.71
N ILE A 63 -8.00 -3.62 -5.61
CA ILE A 63 -7.10 -3.60 -4.46
C ILE A 63 -7.75 -2.88 -3.28
N ILE A 64 -8.31 -1.70 -3.52
CA ILE A 64 -9.08 -0.95 -2.53
C ILE A 64 -10.52 -0.88 -3.02
N THR A 65 -11.42 -1.54 -2.30
CA THR A 65 -12.85 -1.58 -2.62
C THR A 65 -13.63 -0.53 -1.82
N ALA A 66 -14.88 -0.27 -2.19
CA ALA A 66 -15.77 0.58 -1.40
C ALA A 66 -15.94 0.09 0.06
N GLU A 67 -15.92 -1.22 0.30
CA GLU A 67 -15.95 -1.80 1.65
C GLU A 67 -14.69 -1.45 2.43
N HIS A 68 -13.52 -1.50 1.79
CA HIS A 68 -12.25 -1.10 2.41
C HIS A 68 -12.31 0.38 2.82
N MET A 69 -12.76 1.27 1.92
CA MET A 69 -12.89 2.70 2.22
C MET A 69 -13.86 2.99 3.37
N GLY A 70 -14.95 2.23 3.49
CA GLY A 70 -15.89 2.35 4.61
C GLY A 70 -15.31 2.02 5.99
N ARG A 71 -14.17 1.31 6.04
CA ARG A 71 -13.45 0.94 7.28
C ARG A 71 -12.21 1.79 7.54
N MET A 72 -11.90 2.74 6.66
CA MET A 72 -10.75 3.62 6.82
C MET A 72 -10.97 4.68 7.89
N LYS A 73 -9.86 5.20 8.42
CA LYS A 73 -9.87 6.34 9.33
C LYS A 73 -10.49 7.57 8.64
N HIS A 74 -11.23 8.38 9.40
CA HIS A 74 -11.75 9.65 8.89
C HIS A 74 -10.59 10.55 8.40
N GLN A 75 -10.73 11.11 7.19
CA GLN A 75 -9.69 11.87 6.48
C GLN A 75 -8.44 11.08 6.06
N ALA A 76 -8.54 9.75 5.98
CA ALA A 76 -7.52 8.98 5.29
C ALA A 76 -7.43 9.40 3.81
N ILE A 77 -6.20 9.43 3.28
CA ILE A 77 -5.91 9.78 1.90
C ILE A 77 -5.76 8.48 1.11
N VAL A 78 -6.46 8.36 -0.01
CA VAL A 78 -6.35 7.21 -0.92
C VAL A 78 -5.87 7.70 -2.27
N GLY A 79 -4.83 7.06 -2.81
CA GLY A 79 -4.26 7.39 -4.11
C GLY A 79 -3.79 6.14 -4.86
N ASN A 80 -3.76 6.27 -6.18
CA ASN A 80 -3.27 5.24 -7.09
C ASN A 80 -2.09 5.79 -7.89
N ILE A 81 -1.02 5.00 -7.99
CA ILE A 81 0.14 5.27 -8.85
C ILE A 81 0.40 4.13 -9.85
N GLY A 82 -0.54 3.20 -9.96
CA GLY A 82 -0.62 2.22 -11.05
C GLY A 82 -0.96 2.87 -12.39
N HIS A 83 -0.93 2.06 -13.45
CA HIS A 83 -1.23 2.54 -14.80
C HIS A 83 -2.73 2.76 -15.03
N PHE A 84 -3.57 1.88 -14.48
CA PHE A 84 -5.02 1.94 -14.62
C PHE A 84 -5.66 2.37 -13.31
N ASP A 85 -6.81 3.03 -13.41
CA ASP A 85 -7.63 3.53 -12.32
C ASP A 85 -8.31 2.41 -11.51
N ASN A 86 -8.56 1.27 -12.13
CA ASN A 86 -9.28 0.13 -11.55
C ASN A 86 -8.55 -0.62 -10.42
N GLU A 87 -7.40 -0.14 -9.94
CA GLU A 87 -6.86 -0.59 -8.65
C GLU A 87 -7.78 -0.18 -7.48
N ILE A 88 -8.58 0.88 -7.67
CA ILE A 88 -9.53 1.42 -6.71
C ILE A 88 -10.94 1.36 -7.32
N ASP A 89 -11.91 0.88 -6.54
CA ASP A 89 -13.35 0.87 -6.85
C ASP A 89 -14.02 2.23 -6.56
#